data_AF-A0A7K5LPF9-F1
#
_entry.id   AF-A0A7K5LPF9-F1
#
_cell.length_a   1.000
_cell.length_b   1.000
_cell.length_c   1.000
_cell.angle_alpha   90.00
_cell.angle_beta   90.00
_cell.angle_gamma   90.00
#
_symmetry.space_group_name_H-M   'P 1'
#
loop_
_entity.id
_entity.type
_entity.pdbx_description
1 polymer ?
#
loop_
_entity_poly.entity_id
_entity_poly.type
_entity_poly.pdbx_seq_one_letter_code
_entity_poly.pdbx_strand_id
1 'polypeptide(L)'
;QEHYGGLKGLTIAWIGDGNNVLQSFMTSAAKLGMHLRIATPRGFEPDLRITKMAEQDSKECGTLLLLTTDPLEAADSANVLVTDTWISMGQEEEKKERLKAFQGYQITMQTAKSASSNWTFLHCLPRKPEEVDDEVFYSPQSLVFQEAENRKWTI
;
A
#
# COMPACT_ATOMS: atom_id res chain seq x y z
N GLN A 1 14.86 -0.87 -0.33
CA GLN A 1 16.22 -1.41 -0.09
C GLN A 1 17.22 -0.28 0.04
N GLU A 2 17.30 0.65 -0.92
CA GLU A 2 18.16 1.84 -0.85
C GLU A 2 17.98 2.68 0.42
N HIS A 3 16.73 2.93 0.84
CA HIS A 3 16.43 3.77 2.02
C HIS A 3 16.77 3.07 3.36
N TYR A 4 16.33 1.83 3.54
CA TYR A 4 16.43 1.11 4.82
C TYR A 4 17.68 0.22 4.97
N GLY A 5 18.50 0.07 3.93
CA GLY A 5 19.66 -0.84 3.91
C GLY A 5 19.30 -2.34 3.87
N GLY A 6 18.02 -2.68 3.91
CA GLY A 6 17.49 -4.04 3.88
C GLY A 6 15.98 -4.05 3.70
N LEU A 7 15.40 -5.24 3.48
CA LEU A 7 13.95 -5.42 3.34
C LEU A 7 13.37 -6.33 4.42
N LYS A 8 14.11 -7.36 4.83
CA LYS A 8 13.64 -8.35 5.80
C LYS A 8 13.20 -7.69 7.12
N GLY A 9 12.00 -8.03 7.57
CA GLY A 9 11.38 -7.52 8.80
C GLY A 9 10.63 -6.20 8.64
N LEU A 10 10.70 -5.53 7.48
CA LEU A 10 9.88 -4.34 7.23
C LEU A 10 8.40 -4.71 7.12
N THR A 11 7.54 -3.81 7.57
CA THR A 11 6.09 -3.90 7.41
C THR A 11 5.60 -2.90 6.37
N ILE A 12 4.94 -3.40 5.34
CA ILE A 12 4.26 -2.61 4.32
C ILE A 12 2.78 -2.51 4.70
N ALA A 13 2.23 -1.29 4.70
CA ALA A 13 0.81 -1.01 4.82
C ALA A 13 0.28 -0.52 3.47
N TRP A 14 -0.54 -1.35 2.84
CA TRP A 14 -1.34 -0.96 1.68
C TRP A 14 -2.67 -0.38 2.14
N ILE A 15 -3.03 0.80 1.65
CA ILE A 15 -4.33 1.43 1.90
C ILE A 15 -4.89 1.86 0.56
N GLY A 16 -5.94 1.19 0.08
CA GLY A 16 -6.48 1.49 -1.25
C GLY A 16 -7.27 0.33 -1.84
N ASP A 17 -7.22 0.21 -3.16
CA ASP A 17 -8.01 -0.76 -3.92
C ASP A 17 -7.35 -2.16 -3.93
N GLY A 18 -8.15 -3.20 -4.16
CA GLY A 18 -7.72 -4.59 -4.36
C GLY A 18 -7.05 -4.84 -5.72
N ASN A 19 -6.29 -3.88 -6.23
CA ASN A 19 -5.88 -3.81 -7.63
C ASN A 19 -4.61 -4.63 -7.96
N ASN A 20 -4.12 -4.49 -9.18
CA ASN A 20 -2.91 -5.18 -9.66
C ASN A 20 -1.64 -4.83 -8.88
N VAL A 21 -1.49 -3.57 -8.44
CA VAL A 21 -0.33 -3.13 -7.66
C VAL A 21 -0.31 -3.86 -6.31
N LEU A 22 -1.45 -3.94 -5.62
CA LEU A 22 -1.57 -4.75 -4.41
C LEU A 22 -1.21 -6.21 -4.66
N GLN A 23 -1.70 -6.81 -5.75
CA GLN A 23 -1.40 -8.21 -6.08
C GLN A 23 0.11 -8.44 -6.26
N SER A 24 0.84 -7.48 -6.85
CA SER A 24 2.31 -7.53 -6.93
C SER A 24 2.97 -7.53 -5.55
N PHE A 25 2.49 -6.73 -4.59
CA PHE A 25 2.96 -6.79 -3.21
C PHE A 25 2.64 -8.14 -2.54
N MET A 26 1.41 -8.63 -2.70
CA MET A 26 0.96 -9.89 -2.12
C MET A 26 1.78 -11.10 -2.58
N THR A 27 2.22 -11.09 -3.85
CA THR A 27 3.01 -12.19 -4.43
C THR A 27 4.51 -12.14 -4.11
N SER A 28 5.02 -11.02 -3.58
CA SER A 28 6.46 -10.77 -3.42
C SER A 28 6.90 -10.46 -1.99
N ALA A 29 6.08 -9.78 -1.18
CA ALA A 29 6.48 -9.27 0.14
C ALA A 29 7.01 -10.38 1.07
N ALA A 30 6.26 -11.48 1.19
CA ALA A 30 6.64 -12.61 2.03
C ALA A 30 7.99 -13.23 1.62
N LYS A 31 8.21 -13.40 0.31
CA LYS A 31 9.46 -13.96 -0.26
C LYS A 31 10.68 -13.08 0.00
N LEU A 32 10.47 -11.79 0.18
CA LEU A 32 11.47 -10.81 0.57
C LEU A 32 11.63 -10.68 2.10
N GLY A 33 10.87 -11.46 2.87
CA GLY A 33 10.86 -11.44 4.33
C GLY A 33 10.16 -10.22 4.93
N MET A 34 9.26 -9.57 4.19
CA MET A 34 8.48 -8.41 4.65
C MET A 34 7.10 -8.85 5.12
N HIS A 35 6.56 -8.14 6.12
CA HIS A 35 5.17 -8.23 6.54
C HIS A 35 4.30 -7.35 5.63
N LEU A 36 3.05 -7.74 5.43
CA LEU A 36 2.09 -7.01 4.61
C LEU A 36 0.77 -6.82 5.36
N ARG A 37 0.33 -5.58 5.52
CA ARG A 37 -0.97 -5.21 6.07
C ARG A 37 -1.76 -4.48 4.99
N ILE A 38 -3.02 -4.83 4.82
CA ILE A 38 -3.83 -4.40 3.68
C ILE A 38 -5.15 -3.88 4.21
N ALA A 39 -5.44 -2.60 3.95
CA ALA A 39 -6.76 -2.00 4.12
C ALA A 39 -7.41 -1.79 2.75
N THR A 40 -8.48 -2.52 2.48
CA THR A 40 -9.36 -2.31 1.32
C THR A 40 -10.80 -2.07 1.77
N PRO A 41 -11.58 -1.20 1.09
CA PRO A 41 -13.01 -1.09 1.35
C PRO A 41 -13.73 -2.41 1.11
N ARG A 42 -14.86 -2.63 1.80
CA ARG A 42 -15.69 -3.83 1.57
C ARG A 42 -16.19 -3.86 0.13
N GLY A 43 -16.06 -5.00 -0.53
CA GLY A 43 -16.38 -5.19 -1.95
C GLY A 43 -15.27 -4.82 -2.92
N PHE A 44 -14.12 -4.35 -2.42
CA PHE A 44 -12.92 -4.00 -3.18
C PHE A 44 -11.71 -4.83 -2.73
N GLU A 45 -11.96 -6.03 -2.20
CA GLU A 45 -10.91 -6.94 -1.73
C GLU A 45 -10.07 -7.50 -2.91
N PRO A 46 -8.80 -7.88 -2.68
CA PRO A 46 -8.00 -8.56 -3.69
C PRO A 46 -8.59 -9.91 -4.11
N ASP A 47 -8.22 -10.40 -5.31
CA ASP A 47 -8.64 -11.72 -5.83
C ASP A 47 -8.35 -12.83 -4.79
N LEU A 48 -9.35 -13.67 -4.54
CA LEU A 48 -9.29 -14.71 -3.50
C LEU A 48 -8.16 -15.73 -3.74
N ARG A 49 -7.81 -16.02 -5.00
CA ARG A 49 -6.69 -16.92 -5.32
C ARG A 49 -5.37 -16.29 -4.95
N ILE A 50 -5.19 -14.99 -5.22
CA ILE A 50 -3.99 -14.24 -4.81
C ILE A 50 -3.92 -14.14 -3.29
N THR A 51 -5.05 -13.92 -2.62
CA THR A 51 -5.13 -13.90 -1.15
C THR A 51 -4.66 -15.22 -0.55
N LYS A 52 -5.19 -16.36 -1.02
CA LYS A 52 -4.78 -17.68 -0.54
C LYS A 52 -3.29 -17.97 -0.80
N MET A 53 -2.78 -17.52 -1.94
CA MET A 53 -1.36 -17.65 -2.25
C MET A 53 -0.49 -16.82 -1.30
N ALA A 54 -0.87 -15.58 -1.03
CA ALA A 54 -0.15 -14.70 -0.10
C ALA A 54 -0.18 -15.23 1.34
N GLU A 55 -1.30 -15.81 1.78
CA GLU A 55 -1.41 -16.48 3.08
C GLU A 55 -0.45 -17.68 3.19
N GLN A 56 -0.36 -18.48 2.13
CA GLN A 56 0.55 -19.62 2.06
C GLN A 56 2.02 -19.16 2.07
N ASP A 57 2.37 -18.21 1.19
CA ASP A 57 3.72 -17.64 1.12
C ASP A 57 4.13 -17.03 2.48
N SER A 58 3.20 -16.37 3.17
CA SER A 58 3.46 -15.76 4.48
C SER A 58 3.77 -16.80 5.56
N LYS A 59 3.03 -17.92 5.57
CA LYS A 59 3.28 -19.05 6.48
C LYS A 59 4.64 -19.70 6.21
N GLU A 60 4.97 -19.93 4.94
CA GLU A 60 6.24 -20.56 4.54
C GLU A 60 7.46 -19.68 4.86
N CYS A 61 7.33 -18.36 4.65
CA CYS A 61 8.41 -17.41 4.89
C CYS A 61 8.48 -16.88 6.34
N GLY A 62 7.51 -17.24 7.20
CA GLY A 62 7.44 -16.75 8.58
C GLY A 62 7.16 -15.25 8.68
N THR A 63 6.38 -14.71 7.75
CA THR A 63 5.97 -13.29 7.72
C THR A 63 4.50 -13.15 8.14
N LEU A 64 4.04 -11.91 8.30
CA LEU A 64 2.68 -11.61 8.76
C LEU A 64 1.90 -11.00 7.60
N LEU A 65 0.68 -11.49 7.43
CA LEU A 65 -0.30 -10.95 6.48
C LEU A 65 -1.57 -10.56 7.24
N LEU A 66 -2.00 -9.31 7.09
CA LEU A 66 -3.25 -8.78 7.65
C LEU A 66 -4.11 -8.22 6.53
N LEU A 67 -5.36 -8.63 6.46
CA LEU A 67 -6.39 -8.01 5.62
C LEU A 67 -7.44 -7.39 6.55
N THR A 68 -7.70 -6.11 6.38
CA THR A 68 -8.65 -5.33 7.18
C THR A 68 -9.42 -4.34 6.30
N THR A 69 -10.45 -3.74 6.88
CA THR A 69 -11.18 -2.61 6.31
C THR A 69 -10.88 -1.31 7.06
N ASP A 70 -9.91 -1.30 7.99
CA ASP A 70 -9.51 -0.11 8.74
C ASP A 70 -8.11 0.39 8.28
N PRO A 71 -8.03 1.57 7.63
CA PRO A 71 -6.75 2.17 7.24
C PRO A 71 -5.77 2.38 8.40
N LEU A 72 -6.24 2.70 9.60
CA LEU A 72 -5.38 2.93 10.75
C LEU A 72 -4.83 1.62 11.32
N GLU A 73 -5.60 0.54 11.27
CA GLU A 73 -5.14 -0.79 11.67
C GLU A 73 -4.06 -1.30 10.70
N ALA A 74 -4.22 -1.07 9.40
CA ALA A 74 -3.19 -1.39 8.42
C ALA A 74 -1.92 -0.54 8.61
N ALA A 75 -2.08 0.76 8.88
CA ALA A 75 -0.97 1.70 9.08
C ALA A 75 -0.19 1.48 10.38
N ASP A 76 -0.82 0.90 11.41
CA ASP A 76 -0.24 0.75 12.74
C ASP A 76 1.17 0.14 12.70
N SER A 77 2.14 0.88 13.22
CA SER A 77 3.55 0.47 13.30
C SER A 77 4.20 0.06 11.96
N ALA A 78 3.58 0.40 10.82
CA ALA A 78 4.14 0.07 9.50
C ALA A 78 5.36 0.95 9.17
N ASN A 79 6.32 0.39 8.44
CA ASN A 79 7.48 1.15 7.96
C ASN A 79 7.19 1.83 6.64
N VAL A 80 6.38 1.21 5.77
CA VAL A 80 6.12 1.75 4.44
C VAL A 80 4.62 1.89 4.24
N LEU A 81 4.14 3.11 4.08
CA LEU A 81 2.77 3.41 3.67
C LEU A 81 2.70 3.44 2.15
N VAL A 82 1.77 2.71 1.57
CA VAL A 82 1.59 2.58 0.13
C VAL A 82 0.13 2.80 -0.22
N THR A 83 -0.12 3.62 -1.23
CA THR A 83 -1.42 3.75 -1.87
C THR A 83 -1.27 3.91 -3.38
N ASP A 84 -2.39 3.87 -4.09
CA ASP A 84 -2.49 4.06 -5.53
C ASP A 84 -3.85 4.70 -5.84
N THR A 85 -4.05 5.12 -7.09
CA THR A 85 -5.31 5.67 -7.57
C THR A 85 -6.46 4.69 -7.32
N TRP A 86 -7.51 5.17 -6.65
CA TRP A 86 -8.71 4.38 -6.38
C TRP A 86 -9.56 4.14 -7.62
N ILE A 87 -9.39 4.99 -8.63
CA ILE A 87 -10.10 4.93 -9.90
C ILE A 87 -9.06 4.56 -10.94
N SER A 88 -9.06 3.29 -11.33
CA SER A 88 -8.18 2.83 -12.41
C SER A 88 -8.67 3.35 -13.76
N MET A 89 -7.77 3.36 -14.75
CA MET A 89 -8.14 3.71 -16.13
C MET A 89 -9.25 2.78 -16.63
N GLY A 90 -10.36 3.34 -17.12
CA GLY A 90 -11.52 2.57 -17.60
C GLY A 90 -12.63 2.35 -16.58
N GLN A 91 -12.51 2.90 -15.35
CA GLN A 91 -13.52 2.82 -14.28
C GLN A 91 -14.20 4.17 -14.02
N GLU A 92 -14.23 5.07 -15.00
CA GLU A 92 -14.71 6.44 -14.82
C GLU A 92 -16.21 6.51 -14.47
N GLU A 93 -17.00 5.56 -14.97
CA GLU A 93 -18.44 5.45 -14.67
C GLU A 93 -18.69 5.04 -13.20
N GLU A 94 -17.75 4.30 -12.59
CA GLU A 94 -17.81 3.85 -11.18
C GLU A 94 -17.28 4.91 -10.21
N LYS A 95 -16.75 6.03 -10.72
CA LYS A 95 -16.07 7.07 -9.92
C LYS A 95 -16.86 7.49 -8.68
N LYS A 96 -18.17 7.75 -8.83
CA LYS A 96 -18.99 8.22 -7.71
C LYS A 96 -19.14 7.18 -6.60
N GLU A 97 -19.30 5.91 -6.97
CA GLU A 97 -19.46 4.83 -6.00
C GLU A 97 -18.15 4.54 -5.28
N ARG A 98 -17.04 4.52 -6.02
CA ARG A 98 -15.68 4.38 -5.47
C ARG A 98 -15.35 5.52 -4.51
N LEU A 99 -15.56 6.78 -4.90
CA LEU A 99 -15.32 7.91 -3.99
C LEU A 99 -16.11 7.84 -2.69
N LYS A 100 -17.30 7.22 -2.71
CA LYS A 100 -18.10 6.99 -1.50
C LYS A 100 -17.56 5.83 -0.67
N ALA A 101 -17.18 4.72 -1.30
CA ALA A 101 -16.66 3.55 -0.60
C ALA A 101 -15.28 3.79 0.04
N PHE A 102 -14.46 4.64 -0.59
CA PHE A 102 -13.10 4.96 -0.14
C PHE A 102 -13.05 6.17 0.81
N GLN A 103 -14.20 6.65 1.30
CA GLN A 103 -14.20 7.69 2.34
C GLN A 103 -13.44 7.20 3.58
N GLY A 104 -12.45 7.99 4.01
CA GLY A 104 -11.57 7.64 5.13
C GLY A 104 -10.30 6.87 4.75
N TYR A 105 -10.11 6.52 3.47
CA TYR A 105 -8.90 5.82 3.00
C TYR A 105 -7.79 6.75 2.54
N GLN A 106 -8.01 8.06 2.51
CA GLN A 106 -6.97 9.03 2.15
C GLN A 106 -5.82 8.95 3.16
N ILE A 107 -4.60 8.77 2.67
CA ILE A 107 -3.40 8.83 3.50
C ILE A 107 -3.11 10.28 3.83
N THR A 108 -3.08 10.58 5.12
CA THR A 108 -2.78 11.90 5.67
C THR A 108 -1.73 11.77 6.77
N MET A 109 -1.28 12.91 7.32
CA MET A 109 -0.42 12.88 8.51
C MET A 109 -1.08 12.22 9.72
N GLN A 110 -2.41 12.12 9.78
CA GLN A 110 -3.09 11.33 10.82
C GLN A 110 -2.82 9.84 10.65
N THR A 111 -2.88 9.32 9.42
CA THR A 111 -2.52 7.93 9.10
C THR A 111 -1.05 7.67 9.43
N ALA A 112 -0.18 8.61 9.05
CA ALA A 112 1.25 8.53 9.30
C ALA A 112 1.63 8.54 10.79
N LYS A 113 0.85 9.20 11.65
CA LYS A 113 1.07 9.17 13.10
C LYS A 113 0.89 7.79 13.74
N SER A 114 0.07 6.93 13.12
CA SER A 114 -0.08 5.53 13.56
C SER A 114 1.06 4.65 13.07
N ALA A 115 1.78 5.06 12.02
CA ALA A 115 2.89 4.32 11.45
C ALA A 115 4.15 4.37 12.36
N SER A 116 5.16 3.58 12.00
CA SER A 116 6.44 3.60 12.69
C SER A 116 7.09 4.99 12.63
N SER A 117 7.86 5.38 13.65
CA SER A 117 8.58 6.67 13.67
C SER A 117 9.53 6.91 12.48
N ASN A 118 9.93 5.85 11.78
CA ASN A 118 10.79 5.89 10.59
C ASN A 118 10.01 5.58 9.30
N TRP A 119 8.72 5.93 9.23
CA TRP A 119 7.89 5.61 8.09
C TRP A 119 8.38 6.27 6.79
N THR A 120 8.02 5.67 5.67
CA THR A 120 8.18 6.24 4.32
C THR A 120 6.91 6.06 3.53
N PHE A 121 6.69 6.90 2.53
CA PHE A 121 5.52 6.82 1.66
C PHE A 121 5.90 6.49 0.21
N LEU A 122 5.12 5.60 -0.41
CA LEU A 122 5.24 5.19 -1.82
C LEU A 122 3.91 5.36 -2.55
N HIS A 123 4.01 5.66 -3.84
CA HIS A 123 2.88 5.83 -4.73
C HIS A 123 3.35 5.66 -6.18
N CYS A 124 2.77 4.71 -6.91
CA CYS A 124 3.28 4.32 -8.24
C CYS A 124 3.02 5.33 -9.37
N LEU A 125 2.16 6.33 -9.14
CA LEU A 125 1.78 7.43 -10.05
C LEU A 125 0.92 6.97 -11.25
N PRO A 126 0.12 7.89 -11.86
CA PRO A 126 -0.09 9.29 -11.49
C PRO A 126 -0.98 9.46 -10.26
N ARG A 127 -0.57 10.35 -9.35
CA ARG A 127 -1.32 10.69 -8.14
C ARG A 127 -2.46 11.68 -8.42
N LYS A 128 -3.55 11.53 -7.68
CA LYS A 128 -4.71 12.40 -7.53
C LYS A 128 -4.86 12.83 -6.04
N PRO A 129 -5.61 13.90 -5.77
CA PRO A 129 -5.79 14.40 -4.40
C PRO A 129 -6.54 13.45 -3.47
N GLU A 130 -7.30 12.48 -4.00
CA GLU A 130 -8.19 11.65 -3.21
C GLU A 130 -7.46 10.62 -2.33
N GLU A 131 -6.40 10.00 -2.84
CA GLU A 131 -5.70 8.90 -2.17
C GLU A 131 -4.66 9.34 -1.13
N VAL A 132 -4.08 10.53 -1.29
CA VAL A 132 -3.08 11.08 -0.38
C VAL A 132 -3.14 12.60 -0.40
N ASP A 133 -2.94 13.25 0.74
CA ASP A 133 -2.84 14.71 0.82
C ASP A 133 -1.46 15.23 0.35
N ASP A 134 -1.37 16.54 0.15
CA ASP A 134 -0.10 17.17 -0.27
C ASP A 134 0.97 17.11 0.82
N GLU A 135 0.56 17.11 2.09
CA GLU A 135 1.48 17.11 3.22
C GLU A 135 2.30 15.82 3.26
N VAL A 136 1.66 14.66 3.07
CA VAL A 136 2.33 13.36 2.97
C VAL A 136 3.04 13.22 1.64
N PHE A 137 2.38 13.55 0.52
CA PHE A 137 2.92 13.32 -0.82
C PHE A 137 4.23 14.08 -1.08
N TYR A 138 4.32 15.32 -0.61
CA TYR A 138 5.51 16.16 -0.73
C TYR A 138 6.38 16.16 0.54
N SER A 139 6.07 15.31 1.52
CA SER A 139 6.89 15.19 2.73
C SER A 139 8.30 14.72 2.41
N PRO A 140 9.30 15.01 3.28
CA PRO A 140 10.63 14.42 3.17
C PRO A 140 10.64 12.89 3.37
N GLN A 141 9.54 12.28 3.83
CA GLN A 141 9.38 10.84 4.00
C GLN A 141 8.79 10.17 2.75
N SER A 142 8.34 10.98 1.79
CA SER A 142 7.86 10.52 0.49
C SER A 142 9.03 10.12 -0.40
N LEU A 143 9.00 8.86 -0.86
CA LEU A 143 9.97 8.33 -1.80
C LEU A 143 9.41 8.25 -3.23
N VAL A 144 8.25 8.87 -3.50
CA VAL A 144 7.51 8.75 -4.77
C VAL A 144 8.36 9.06 -6.01
N PHE A 145 9.18 10.12 -5.96
CA PHE A 145 10.02 10.46 -7.11
C PHE A 145 11.21 9.52 -7.29
N GLN A 146 11.78 9.01 -6.19
CA GLN A 146 12.84 8.02 -6.24
C GLN A 146 12.31 6.65 -6.68
N GLU A 147 11.11 6.27 -6.25
CA GLU A 147 10.37 5.13 -6.78
C GLU A 147 10.20 5.26 -8.30
N ALA A 148 9.75 6.42 -8.79
CA ALA A 148 9.58 6.69 -10.21
C ALA A 148 10.89 6.60 -11.01
N GLU A 149 11.99 7.17 -10.49
CA GLU A 149 13.30 7.06 -11.13
C GLU A 149 13.78 5.60 -11.19
N ASN A 150 13.59 4.84 -10.11
CA ASN A 150 14.05 3.45 -10.02
C ASN A 150 13.39 2.52 -11.04
N ARG A 151 12.21 2.89 -11.56
CA ARG A 151 11.58 2.19 -12.70
C ARG A 151 12.44 2.14 -13.95
N LYS A 152 13.37 3.07 -14.13
CA LYS A 152 14.33 3.07 -15.26
C LYS A 152 15.37 1.95 -15.14
N TRP A 153 15.71 1.57 -13.92
CA TRP A 153 16.83 0.67 -13.63
C TRP A 153 16.39 -0.77 -13.37
N THR A 154 15.15 -0.96 -12.90
CA THR A 154 14.57 -2.28 -12.64
C THR A 154 13.97 -2.89 -13.91
N ILE A 155 14.30 -4.14 -14.19
CA ILE A 155 13.77 -4.95 -15.31
C ILE A 155 12.69 -5.89 -14.78
#